data_AF-A0A5J4KCW1-F1
#
_entry.id   AF-A0A5J4KCW1-F1
#
_cell.length_a   1.000
_cell.length_b   1.000
_cell.length_c   1.000
_cell.angle_alpha   90.00
_cell.angle_beta   90.00
_cell.angle_gamma   90.00
#
_symmetry.space_group_name_H-M   'P 1'
#
loop_
_entity.id
_entity.type
_entity.pdbx_description
1 polymer ?
#
loop_
_entity_poly.entity_id
_entity_poly.type
_entity_poly.pdbx_seq_one_letter_code
_entity_poly.pdbx_strand_id
1 'polypeptide(L)'
;MFQRILVPLDGSPRAEQALPLAARLARASRGRLILARIVQPGTALLWAPTALDPATMRSWLESATEAAEAYLQRVAALPVLHDVPTEKIVRSGLPADQLLRLVPEVSADLLVLCSHGYRGLQRWALGSVALKLIRHASLPVLVLRSHGEMLAGPQPGYERPLRAVVPLDGSVHAKAALEPAAALVHALATPAPAALHLLAVVEVDEEAEDEAARRERERRLARARRYLAHTVEQIRAGLVAPKVSGLQLELTWSVHVGSDVAQTILDVVEHGQDLVDTPLPGGCDLLAMSTHGREGLNRWLLGSVTERVLERTRLPLLVVRPQGIEETPRTPWGTLQDDLD
;
A
#
# COMPACT_ATOMS: atom_id res chain seq x y z
N MET A 1 -11.17 10.38 3.58
CA MET A 1 -10.84 8.94 3.42
C MET A 1 -10.50 8.37 4.79
N PHE A 2 -10.40 7.05 4.92
CA PHE A 2 -9.96 6.31 6.12
C PHE A 2 -10.88 6.46 7.34
N GLN A 3 -12.18 6.50 7.10
CA GLN A 3 -13.21 6.57 8.16
C GLN A 3 -13.43 5.23 8.84
N ARG A 4 -13.22 4.11 8.15
CA ARG A 4 -13.55 2.76 8.62
C ARG A 4 -12.39 1.84 8.27
N ILE A 5 -11.44 1.73 9.19
CA ILE A 5 -10.18 1.03 8.98
C ILE A 5 -10.29 -0.41 9.50
N LEU A 6 -10.21 -1.38 8.59
CA LEU A 6 -10.22 -2.80 8.92
C LEU A 6 -8.81 -3.27 9.30
N VAL A 7 -8.67 -3.80 10.52
CA VAL A 7 -7.41 -4.34 11.05
C VAL A 7 -7.58 -5.83 11.35
N PRO A 8 -7.18 -6.74 10.45
CA PRO A 8 -7.16 -8.16 10.74
C PRO A 8 -6.09 -8.50 11.80
N LEU A 9 -6.52 -9.22 12.83
CA LEU A 9 -5.66 -9.69 13.91
C LEU A 9 -5.69 -11.21 13.98
N ASP A 10 -4.50 -11.82 14.00
CA ASP A 10 -4.34 -13.27 14.04
C ASP A 10 -3.96 -13.82 15.43
N GLY A 11 -4.02 -12.98 16.47
CA GLY A 11 -3.58 -13.33 17.81
C GLY A 11 -2.06 -13.28 18.00
N SER A 12 -1.29 -13.00 16.94
CA SER A 12 0.15 -12.84 17.04
C SER A 12 0.53 -11.41 17.44
N PRO A 13 1.63 -11.24 18.21
CA PRO A 13 2.18 -9.92 18.50
C PRO A 13 2.51 -9.10 17.24
N ARG A 14 2.78 -9.79 16.12
CA ARG A 14 3.07 -9.15 14.83
C ARG A 14 1.85 -8.43 14.27
N ALA A 15 0.69 -9.07 14.27
CA ALA A 15 -0.53 -8.44 13.76
C ALA A 15 -0.90 -7.20 14.59
N GLU A 16 -0.65 -7.24 15.90
CA GLU A 16 -0.88 -6.12 16.82
C GLU A 16 0.01 -4.90 16.54
N GLN A 17 1.16 -5.06 15.86
CA GLN A 17 1.99 -3.92 15.44
C GLN A 17 1.29 -3.01 14.42
N ALA A 18 0.17 -3.44 13.83
CA ALA A 18 -0.63 -2.57 12.98
C ALA A 18 -1.44 -1.53 13.76
N LEU A 19 -1.72 -1.82 15.04
CA LEU A 19 -2.64 -1.03 15.86
C LEU A 19 -2.17 0.41 16.08
N PRO A 20 -0.90 0.71 16.41
CA PRO A 20 -0.49 2.09 16.66
C PRO A 20 -0.66 2.99 15.43
N LEU A 21 -0.29 2.49 14.25
CA LEU A 21 -0.44 3.23 13.00
C LEU A 21 -1.91 3.36 12.62
N ALA A 22 -2.69 2.28 12.68
CA ALA A 22 -4.11 2.32 12.39
C ALA A 22 -4.87 3.29 13.32
N ALA A 23 -4.53 3.30 14.61
CA ALA A 23 -5.10 4.22 15.59
C ALA A 23 -4.77 5.68 15.27
N ARG A 24 -3.52 5.99 14.89
CA ARG A 24 -3.12 7.33 14.46
C ARG A 24 -3.93 7.79 13.23
N LEU A 25 -4.11 6.90 12.25
CA LEU A 25 -4.94 7.19 11.08
C LEU A 25 -6.40 7.45 11.46
N ALA A 26 -6.98 6.60 12.30
CA ALA A 26 -8.37 6.77 12.75
C ALA A 26 -8.57 8.08 13.52
N ARG A 27 -7.61 8.50 14.36
CA ARG A 27 -7.66 9.80 15.03
C ARG A 27 -7.62 10.96 14.04
N ALA A 28 -6.65 10.94 13.13
CA ALA A 28 -6.45 12.00 12.14
C ALA A 28 -7.65 12.13 11.20
N SER A 29 -8.29 11.01 10.85
CA SER A 29 -9.48 10.98 10.00
C SER A 29 -10.79 11.18 10.79
N ARG A 30 -10.76 11.19 12.13
CA ARG A 30 -11.95 11.05 13.00
C ARG A 30 -12.80 9.82 12.68
N GLY A 31 -12.13 8.76 12.22
CA GLY A 31 -12.72 7.48 11.88
C GLY A 31 -12.78 6.50 13.06
N ARG A 32 -12.94 5.23 12.71
CA ARG A 32 -12.98 4.11 13.64
C ARG A 32 -12.18 2.92 13.15
N LEU A 33 -11.82 2.05 14.08
CA LEU A 33 -11.18 0.77 13.79
C LEU A 33 -12.19 -0.36 13.84
N ILE A 34 -12.04 -1.30 12.92
CA ILE A 34 -12.77 -2.55 12.88
C ILE A 34 -11.73 -3.65 13.08
N LEU A 35 -11.67 -4.17 14.30
CA LEU A 35 -10.73 -5.24 14.68
C LEU A 35 -11.37 -6.58 14.31
N ALA A 36 -10.77 -7.29 13.36
CA ALA A 36 -11.32 -8.53 12.84
C ALA A 36 -10.46 -9.73 13.19
N ARG A 37 -11.06 -10.76 13.79
CA ARG A 37 -10.40 -12.04 14.06
C ARG A 37 -11.11 -13.15 13.30
N ILE A 38 -10.37 -13.88 12.48
CA ILE A 38 -10.91 -15.04 11.77
C ILE A 38 -10.44 -16.32 12.47
N VAL A 39 -11.40 -17.09 12.97
CA VAL A 39 -11.20 -18.43 13.52
C VAL A 39 -11.15 -19.43 12.37
N GLN A 40 -10.02 -20.11 12.20
CA GLN A 40 -9.89 -21.17 11.21
C GLN A 40 -10.21 -22.52 11.84
N PRO A 41 -11.17 -23.30 11.31
CA PRO A 41 -11.26 -24.70 11.69
C PRO A 41 -9.93 -25.40 11.41
N GLY A 42 -9.44 -26.19 12.37
CA GLY A 42 -8.12 -26.81 12.31
C GLY A 42 -7.90 -27.62 11.02
N THR A 43 -6.66 -27.74 10.57
CA THR A 43 -6.33 -28.45 9.32
C THR A 43 -6.73 -29.94 9.33
N ALA A 44 -6.63 -30.61 10.48
CA ALA A 44 -7.14 -31.99 10.67
C ALA A 44 -8.64 -32.12 10.36
N LEU A 45 -9.37 -31.03 10.59
CA LEU A 45 -10.81 -30.90 10.43
C LEU A 45 -11.22 -30.71 8.97
N LEU A 46 -10.33 -30.12 8.17
CA LEU A 46 -10.49 -29.95 6.73
C LEU A 46 -10.16 -31.24 5.96
N TRP A 47 -9.23 -32.06 6.45
CA TRP A 47 -8.83 -33.32 5.80
C TRP A 47 -9.63 -34.54 6.24
N ALA A 48 -10.27 -34.50 7.41
CA ALA A 48 -11.11 -35.58 7.92
C ALA A 48 -12.39 -35.05 8.58
N PRO A 49 -13.31 -34.41 7.82
CA PRO A 49 -14.52 -33.79 8.37
C PRO A 49 -15.47 -34.78 9.05
N THR A 50 -15.34 -36.09 8.77
CA THR A 50 -16.13 -37.17 9.37
C THR A 50 -15.47 -37.84 10.59
N ALA A 51 -14.22 -37.48 10.94
CA ALA A 51 -13.49 -38.10 12.04
C ALA A 51 -13.79 -37.48 13.41
N LEU A 52 -14.45 -36.32 13.44
CA LEU A 52 -14.88 -35.66 14.67
C LEU A 52 -16.41 -35.64 14.71
N ASP A 53 -16.99 -35.94 15.87
CA ASP A 53 -18.43 -35.85 16.03
C ASP A 53 -18.90 -34.37 15.92
N PRO A 54 -20.12 -34.11 15.39
CA PRO A 54 -20.63 -32.75 15.21
C PRO A 54 -20.85 -31.95 16.50
N ALA A 55 -20.92 -32.58 17.67
CA ALA A 55 -21.11 -31.88 18.95
C ALA A 55 -19.76 -31.34 19.47
N THR A 56 -18.72 -32.15 19.43
CA THR A 56 -17.32 -31.76 19.69
C THR A 56 -16.89 -30.64 18.74
N MET A 57 -17.31 -30.71 17.47
CA MET A 57 -17.06 -29.65 16.50
C MET A 57 -17.62 -28.29 16.93
N ARG A 58 -18.89 -28.27 17.31
CA ARG A 58 -19.60 -27.06 17.71
C ARG A 58 -19.00 -26.48 18.98
N SER A 59 -18.75 -27.33 19.98
CA SER A 59 -18.12 -26.91 21.23
C SER A 59 -16.72 -26.33 21.02
N TRP A 60 -15.91 -26.92 20.13
CA TRP A 60 -14.61 -26.36 19.77
C TRP A 60 -14.74 -24.99 19.11
N LEU A 61 -15.67 -24.84 18.15
CA LEU A 61 -15.88 -23.58 17.45
C LEU A 61 -16.41 -22.48 18.38
N GLU A 62 -17.35 -22.82 19.27
CA GLU A 62 -17.87 -21.93 20.32
C GLU A 62 -16.72 -21.46 21.23
N SER A 63 -15.94 -22.39 21.77
CA SER A 63 -14.77 -22.07 22.62
C SER A 63 -13.73 -21.21 21.88
N ALA A 64 -13.46 -21.51 20.61
CA ALA A 64 -12.52 -20.74 19.80
C ALA A 64 -13.06 -19.33 19.49
N THR A 65 -14.38 -19.19 19.32
CA THR A 65 -15.05 -17.91 19.12
C THR A 65 -15.01 -17.06 20.39
N GLU A 66 -15.33 -17.64 21.54
CA GLU A 66 -15.22 -16.98 22.85
C GLU A 66 -13.79 -16.51 23.13
N ALA A 67 -12.79 -17.35 22.85
CA ALA A 67 -11.38 -16.98 22.99
C ALA A 67 -10.98 -15.84 22.04
N ALA A 68 -11.50 -15.83 20.81
CA ALA A 68 -11.28 -14.76 19.85
C ALA A 68 -11.93 -13.44 20.29
N GLU A 69 -13.14 -13.49 20.83
CA GLU A 69 -13.85 -12.32 21.37
C GLU A 69 -13.13 -11.75 22.59
N ALA A 70 -12.73 -12.61 23.53
CA ALA A 70 -11.95 -12.21 24.69
C ALA A 70 -10.61 -11.60 24.30
N TYR A 71 -9.95 -12.15 23.27
CA TYR A 71 -8.74 -11.56 22.69
C TYR A 71 -9.00 -10.16 22.13
N LEU A 72 -10.01 -9.99 21.27
CA LEU A 72 -10.35 -8.67 20.71
C LEU A 72 -10.76 -7.66 21.79
N GLN A 73 -11.42 -8.12 22.86
CA GLN A 73 -11.73 -7.28 24.01
C GLN A 73 -10.47 -6.76 24.70
N ARG A 74 -9.46 -7.62 24.92
CA ARG A 74 -8.17 -7.21 25.49
C ARG A 74 -7.44 -6.23 24.57
N VAL A 75 -7.42 -6.50 23.26
CA VAL A 75 -6.77 -5.62 22.28
C VAL A 75 -7.45 -4.25 22.24
N ALA A 76 -8.78 -4.21 22.20
CA ALA A 76 -9.55 -2.96 22.19
C ALA A 76 -9.32 -2.10 23.44
N ALA A 77 -8.94 -2.72 24.57
CA ALA A 77 -8.62 -2.04 25.82
C ALA A 77 -7.15 -1.55 25.90
N LEU A 78 -6.33 -1.78 24.87
CA LEU A 78 -4.95 -1.29 24.87
C LEU A 78 -4.92 0.25 24.93
N PRO A 79 -3.98 0.86 25.67
CA PRO A 79 -3.88 2.31 25.78
C PRO A 79 -3.75 3.02 24.42
N VAL A 80 -3.15 2.37 23.43
CA VAL A 80 -3.01 2.91 22.08
C VAL A 80 -4.35 3.09 21.34
N LEU A 81 -5.46 2.55 21.85
CA LEU A 81 -6.80 2.64 21.26
C LEU A 81 -7.83 3.37 22.14
N HIS A 82 -7.44 3.89 23.32
CA HIS A 82 -8.37 4.38 24.35
C HIS A 82 -9.36 5.48 23.89
N ASP A 83 -8.95 6.29 22.91
CA ASP A 83 -9.69 7.42 22.34
C ASP A 83 -10.16 7.16 20.89
N VAL A 84 -10.04 5.93 20.42
CA VAL A 84 -10.42 5.53 19.06
C VAL A 84 -11.66 4.64 19.13
N PRO A 85 -12.77 4.98 18.44
CA PRO A 85 -13.93 4.09 18.39
C PRO A 85 -13.53 2.75 17.77
N THR A 86 -13.81 1.65 18.48
CA THR A 86 -13.46 0.29 18.04
C THR A 86 -14.71 -0.57 17.88
N GLU A 87 -14.81 -1.27 16.77
CA GLU A 87 -15.77 -2.32 16.49
C GLU A 87 -15.02 -3.65 16.44
N LYS A 88 -15.54 -4.69 17.10
CA LYS A 88 -14.89 -6.01 17.17
C LYS A 88 -15.72 -7.01 16.39
N ILE A 89 -15.08 -7.76 15.50
CA ILE A 89 -15.76 -8.73 14.65
C ILE A 89 -15.00 -10.05 14.68
N VAL A 90 -15.71 -11.11 15.06
CA VAL A 90 -15.22 -12.49 14.92
C VAL A 90 -15.98 -13.17 13.78
N ARG A 91 -15.25 -13.90 12.95
CA ARG A 91 -15.80 -14.75 11.87
C ARG A 91 -15.10 -16.09 11.88
N SER A 92 -15.73 -17.09 11.26
CA SER A 92 -15.14 -18.40 11.05
C SER A 92 -14.90 -18.69 9.56
N GLY A 93 -13.81 -19.37 9.24
CA GLY A 93 -13.48 -19.84 7.90
C GLY A 93 -12.11 -19.42 7.40
N LEU A 94 -11.94 -19.33 6.08
CA LEU A 94 -10.67 -18.93 5.47
C LEU A 94 -10.43 -17.41 5.64
N PRO A 95 -9.30 -16.97 6.24
CA PRO A 95 -9.11 -15.58 6.66
C PRO A 95 -9.25 -14.56 5.55
N ALA A 96 -8.53 -14.75 4.44
CA ALA A 96 -8.60 -13.82 3.32
C ALA A 96 -10.02 -13.74 2.73
N ASP A 97 -10.74 -14.86 2.61
CA ASP A 97 -12.09 -14.86 2.03
C ASP A 97 -13.10 -14.18 2.95
N GLN A 98 -13.00 -14.43 4.25
CA GLN A 98 -13.85 -13.76 5.24
C GLN A 98 -13.55 -12.26 5.32
N LEU A 99 -12.28 -11.86 5.26
CA LEU A 99 -11.89 -10.46 5.25
C LEU A 99 -12.38 -9.73 3.99
N LEU A 100 -12.27 -10.36 2.81
CA LEU A 100 -12.79 -9.79 1.55
C LEU A 100 -14.31 -9.63 1.57
N ARG A 101 -15.05 -10.58 2.18
CA ARG A 101 -16.50 -10.45 2.41
C ARG A 101 -16.83 -9.35 3.42
N LEU A 102 -16.01 -9.23 4.47
CA LEU A 102 -16.23 -8.25 5.52
C LEU A 102 -16.07 -6.81 5.02
N VAL A 103 -15.12 -6.56 4.11
CA VAL A 103 -14.84 -5.22 3.55
C VAL A 103 -16.12 -4.45 3.15
N PRO A 104 -16.97 -4.96 2.24
CA PRO A 104 -18.22 -4.28 1.89
C PRO A 104 -19.27 -4.30 3.01
N GLU A 105 -19.39 -5.40 3.78
CA GLU A 105 -20.35 -5.52 4.89
C GLU A 105 -20.20 -4.38 5.91
N VAL A 106 -18.96 -4.06 6.25
CA VAL A 106 -18.65 -3.02 7.22
C VAL A 106 -18.30 -1.70 6.56
N SER A 107 -18.45 -1.56 5.25
CA SER A 107 -18.06 -0.37 4.48
C SER A 107 -16.63 0.12 4.83
N ALA A 108 -15.68 -0.81 4.95
CA ALA A 108 -14.29 -0.46 5.19
C ALA A 108 -13.73 0.34 4.00
N ASP A 109 -12.86 1.32 4.28
CA ASP A 109 -12.22 2.15 3.26
C ASP A 109 -10.68 2.15 3.32
N LEU A 110 -10.12 1.37 4.26
CA LEU A 110 -8.70 1.02 4.35
C LEU A 110 -8.56 -0.32 5.07
N LEU A 111 -7.64 -1.17 4.62
CA LEU A 111 -7.23 -2.36 5.34
C LEU A 111 -5.77 -2.22 5.74
N VAL A 112 -5.46 -2.36 7.03
CA VAL A 112 -4.11 -2.24 7.58
C VAL A 112 -3.70 -3.57 8.16
N LEU A 113 -2.63 -4.17 7.64
CA LEU A 113 -2.12 -5.46 8.12
C LEU A 113 -0.61 -5.42 8.31
N CYS A 114 -0.11 -6.19 9.26
CA CYS A 114 1.32 -6.48 9.36
C CYS A 114 1.64 -7.78 8.62
N SER A 115 2.59 -7.71 7.69
CA SER A 115 3.12 -8.89 7.02
C SER A 115 4.33 -9.45 7.77
N HIS A 116 4.67 -10.73 7.52
CA HIS A 116 5.84 -11.36 8.11
C HIS A 116 7.11 -10.55 7.79
N GLY A 117 7.86 -10.16 8.82
CA GLY A 117 9.15 -9.50 8.69
C GLY A 117 10.32 -10.47 8.53
N TYR A 118 11.47 -9.87 8.20
CA TYR A 118 12.77 -10.48 7.94
C TYR A 118 13.20 -11.49 9.02
N ARG A 119 13.56 -12.71 8.61
CA ARG A 119 14.41 -13.64 9.37
C ARG A 119 15.58 -14.06 8.49
N GLY A 120 16.68 -13.32 8.52
CA GLY A 120 17.90 -13.69 7.79
C GLY A 120 17.86 -13.51 6.25
N LEU A 121 18.97 -13.85 5.60
CA LEU A 121 19.50 -13.28 4.34
C LEU A 121 18.65 -13.36 3.06
N GLN A 122 17.43 -13.90 3.01
CA GLN A 122 16.70 -14.00 1.74
C GLN A 122 15.18 -13.87 1.86
N ARG A 123 14.64 -12.91 1.08
CA ARG A 123 13.26 -12.76 0.56
C ARG A 123 12.13 -12.58 1.58
N TRP A 124 11.16 -11.74 1.18
CA TRP A 124 9.87 -11.67 1.84
C TRP A 124 9.11 -12.99 1.62
N ALA A 125 8.54 -13.54 2.68
CA ALA A 125 7.38 -14.42 2.54
C ALA A 125 6.14 -13.59 2.87
N LEU A 126 5.60 -12.89 1.87
CA LEU A 126 4.29 -12.27 2.02
C LEU A 126 3.29 -13.40 2.32
N GLY A 127 2.68 -13.37 3.51
CA GLY A 127 1.77 -14.44 3.92
C GLY A 127 0.62 -14.59 2.91
N SER A 128 0.15 -15.83 2.71
CA SER A 128 -0.91 -16.15 1.73
C SER A 128 -2.17 -15.27 1.90
N VAL A 129 -2.50 -14.91 3.14
CA VAL A 129 -3.61 -14.00 3.46
C VAL A 129 -3.35 -12.60 2.93
N ALA A 130 -2.18 -12.01 3.21
CA ALA A 130 -1.83 -10.67 2.75
C ALA A 130 -1.78 -10.60 1.22
N LEU A 131 -1.16 -11.58 0.56
CA LEU A 131 -1.09 -11.63 -0.90
C LEU A 131 -2.49 -11.70 -1.53
N LYS A 132 -3.38 -12.55 -0.99
CA LYS A 132 -4.76 -12.67 -1.46
C LYS A 132 -5.55 -11.37 -1.25
N LEU A 133 -5.36 -10.69 -0.11
CA LEU A 133 -5.99 -9.40 0.15
C LEU A 133 -5.53 -8.33 -0.83
N ILE A 134 -4.22 -8.19 -1.05
CA ILE A 134 -3.68 -7.20 -1.98
C ILE A 134 -4.19 -7.44 -3.41
N ARG A 135 -4.33 -8.71 -3.82
CA ARG A 135 -4.82 -9.06 -5.15
C ARG A 135 -6.32 -8.85 -5.34
N HIS A 136 -7.14 -8.88 -4.29
CA HIS A 136 -8.60 -8.93 -4.43
C HIS A 136 -9.38 -7.86 -3.68
N ALA A 137 -8.77 -7.14 -2.73
CA ALA A 137 -9.45 -6.08 -2.02
C ALA A 137 -9.87 -4.96 -2.98
N SER A 138 -11.09 -4.45 -2.78
CA SER A 138 -11.62 -3.30 -3.53
C SER A 138 -11.15 -1.95 -2.98
N LEU A 139 -10.45 -1.96 -1.85
CA LEU A 139 -9.97 -0.78 -1.14
C LEU A 139 -8.43 -0.76 -1.06
N PRO A 140 -7.82 0.38 -0.70
CA PRO A 140 -6.38 0.45 -0.42
C PRO A 140 -5.96 -0.50 0.71
N VAL A 141 -4.89 -1.27 0.49
CA VAL A 141 -4.31 -2.19 1.48
C VAL A 141 -2.95 -1.65 1.92
N LEU A 142 -2.85 -1.24 3.18
CA LEU A 142 -1.60 -0.82 3.79
C LEU A 142 -0.92 -2.02 4.47
N VAL A 143 0.26 -2.36 3.97
CA VAL A 143 1.09 -3.45 4.49
C VAL A 143 2.24 -2.87 5.30
N LEU A 144 2.27 -3.24 6.58
CA LEU A 144 3.31 -2.84 7.53
C LEU A 144 4.34 -3.96 7.73
N ARG A 145 5.52 -3.57 8.21
CA ARG A 145 6.69 -4.43 8.44
C ARG A 145 7.02 -4.44 9.93
N SER A 146 7.30 -5.62 10.47
CA SER A 146 7.43 -5.81 11.92
C SER A 146 8.72 -5.29 12.57
N HIS A 147 9.66 -4.81 11.76
CA HIS A 147 10.98 -4.33 12.16
C HIS A 147 11.34 -2.97 11.55
N GLY A 148 10.43 -2.35 10.79
CA GLY A 148 10.63 -0.96 10.39
C GLY A 148 10.46 -0.08 11.61
N GLU A 149 11.24 0.99 11.71
CA GLU A 149 10.92 2.09 12.62
C GLU A 149 9.48 2.51 12.31
N MET A 150 8.58 2.16 13.22
CA MET A 150 7.16 2.22 13.01
C MET A 150 6.77 3.69 12.83
N LEU A 151 6.65 4.17 11.58
CA LEU A 151 6.49 5.58 11.16
C LEU A 151 6.33 6.49 12.36
N ALA A 152 7.45 6.72 13.05
CA ALA A 152 7.39 7.40 14.32
C ALA A 152 6.83 8.77 13.95
N GLY A 153 5.77 9.19 14.62
CA GLY A 153 5.29 10.55 14.42
C GLY A 153 6.44 11.53 14.60
N PRO A 154 6.29 12.76 14.08
CA PRO A 154 7.37 13.76 14.10
C PRO A 154 8.06 13.74 15.47
N GLN A 155 9.23 13.09 15.53
CA GLN A 155 10.03 13.02 16.75
C GLN A 155 10.68 14.40 16.89
N PRO A 156 10.90 14.89 18.11
CA PRO A 156 11.70 16.10 18.30
C PRO A 156 13.07 15.89 17.62
N GLY A 157 13.35 16.62 16.54
CA GLY A 157 14.56 16.48 15.73
C GLY A 157 14.38 15.98 14.29
N TYR A 158 13.16 15.67 13.84
CA TYR A 158 12.91 15.39 12.41
C TYR A 158 12.92 16.70 11.59
N GLU A 159 14.03 16.97 10.91
CA GLU A 159 14.23 18.20 10.13
C GLU A 159 13.55 18.18 8.75
N ARG A 160 12.90 17.06 8.36
CA ARG A 160 12.28 16.88 7.04
C ARG A 160 10.82 16.40 7.13
N PRO A 161 9.97 16.74 6.15
CA PRO A 161 8.58 16.29 6.12
C PRO A 161 8.48 14.77 5.96
N LEU A 162 7.42 14.19 6.52
CA LEU A 162 7.08 12.78 6.28
C LEU A 162 6.75 12.61 4.78
N ARG A 163 7.43 11.71 4.09
CA ARG A 163 7.37 11.60 2.64
C ARG A 163 6.78 10.28 2.17
N ALA A 164 5.70 10.38 1.40
CA ALA A 164 5.20 9.29 0.58
C ALA A 164 5.71 9.41 -0.85
N VAL A 165 6.02 8.28 -1.48
CA VAL A 165 6.40 8.23 -2.89
C VAL A 165 5.42 7.38 -3.69
N VAL A 166 5.07 7.88 -4.87
CA VAL A 166 4.17 7.22 -5.83
C VAL A 166 4.91 7.07 -7.16
N PRO A 167 5.34 5.85 -7.51
CA PRO A 167 5.85 5.55 -8.83
C PRO A 167 4.74 5.68 -9.89
N LEU A 168 5.02 6.42 -10.96
CA LEU A 168 4.13 6.62 -12.09
C LEU A 168 4.81 6.19 -13.39
N ASP A 169 4.12 5.37 -14.16
CA ASP A 169 4.58 4.80 -15.44
C ASP A 169 3.93 5.47 -16.66
N GLY A 170 3.22 6.59 -16.45
CA GLY A 170 2.43 7.27 -17.46
C GLY A 170 1.01 6.73 -17.62
N SER A 171 0.65 5.61 -16.98
CA SER A 171 -0.69 5.04 -17.06
C SER A 171 -1.69 5.77 -16.15
N VAL A 172 -2.97 5.76 -16.56
CA VAL A 172 -4.08 6.24 -15.73
C VAL A 172 -4.24 5.42 -14.44
N HIS A 173 -3.86 4.14 -14.46
CA HIS A 173 -3.94 3.24 -13.32
C HIS A 173 -2.95 3.60 -12.22
N ALA A 174 -1.72 3.99 -12.58
CA ALA A 174 -0.72 4.42 -11.60
C ALA A 174 -1.17 5.64 -10.80
N LYS A 175 -1.94 6.55 -11.42
CA LYS A 175 -2.50 7.73 -10.77
C LYS A 175 -3.52 7.39 -9.67
N ALA A 176 -4.11 6.19 -9.67
CA ALA A 176 -5.08 5.78 -8.64
C ALA A 176 -4.47 5.75 -7.23
N ALA A 177 -3.15 5.59 -7.12
CA ALA A 177 -2.45 5.62 -5.84
C ALA A 177 -2.26 7.03 -5.25
N LEU A 178 -2.44 8.09 -6.03
CA LEU A 178 -2.17 9.47 -5.61
C LEU A 178 -3.03 9.94 -4.43
N GLU A 179 -4.37 9.83 -4.54
CA GLU A 179 -5.25 10.28 -3.45
C GLU A 179 -5.07 9.46 -2.17
N PRO A 180 -5.07 8.11 -2.20
CA PRO A 180 -4.83 7.32 -0.99
C PRO A 180 -3.47 7.61 -0.36
N ALA A 181 -2.40 7.77 -1.16
CA ALA A 181 -1.07 8.06 -0.65
C ALA A 181 -1.00 9.45 0.02
N ALA A 182 -1.57 10.46 -0.62
CA ALA A 182 -1.62 11.83 -0.10
C ALA A 182 -2.43 11.91 1.20
N ALA A 183 -3.61 11.28 1.23
CA ALA A 183 -4.43 11.20 2.43
C ALA A 183 -3.68 10.47 3.56
N LEU A 184 -2.92 9.42 3.24
CA LEU A 184 -2.20 8.61 4.21
C LEU A 184 -1.06 9.40 4.83
N VAL A 185 -0.19 9.99 4.01
CA VAL A 185 0.96 10.75 4.50
C VAL A 185 0.52 11.99 5.26
N HIS A 186 -0.52 12.68 4.81
CA HIS A 186 -1.08 13.84 5.50
C HIS A 186 -1.65 13.47 6.88
N ALA A 187 -2.47 12.41 6.93
CA ALA A 187 -3.08 11.94 8.17
C ALA A 187 -2.03 11.47 9.18
N LEU A 188 -0.94 10.87 8.71
CA LEU A 188 0.17 10.53 9.58
C LEU A 188 0.88 11.80 10.04
N ALA A 189 1.39 12.63 9.14
CA ALA A 189 2.27 13.74 9.50
C ALA A 189 1.65 14.79 10.43
N THR A 190 0.34 15.04 10.32
CA THR A 190 -0.36 16.10 11.06
C THR A 190 -0.01 16.09 12.57
N PRO A 191 0.45 17.22 13.16
CA PRO A 191 0.51 18.58 12.58
C PRO A 191 1.82 18.94 11.85
N ALA A 192 2.77 18.03 11.70
CA ALA A 192 4.03 18.25 10.99
C ALA A 192 3.83 18.27 9.46
N PRO A 193 4.78 18.87 8.70
CA PRO A 193 4.70 18.91 7.25
C PRO A 193 4.81 17.50 6.63
N ALA A 194 4.12 17.31 5.51
CA ALA A 194 4.15 16.09 4.71
C ALA A 194 4.48 16.40 3.25
N ALA A 195 5.11 15.44 2.58
CA ALA A 195 5.46 15.50 1.18
C ALA A 195 4.89 14.31 0.42
N LEU A 196 4.44 14.57 -0.81
CA LEU A 196 4.13 13.55 -1.81
C LEU A 196 5.12 13.69 -2.96
N HIS A 197 5.88 12.63 -3.20
CA HIS A 197 6.89 12.58 -4.25
C HIS A 197 6.44 11.69 -5.41
N LEU A 198 6.48 12.19 -6.64
CA LEU A 198 6.16 11.42 -7.83
C LEU A 198 7.44 10.92 -8.49
N LEU A 199 7.56 9.60 -8.68
CA LEU A 199 8.75 8.97 -9.23
C LEU A 199 8.44 8.36 -10.60
N ALA A 200 9.22 8.65 -11.64
CA ALA A 200 9.18 7.89 -12.88
C ALA A 200 10.51 7.17 -13.11
N VAL A 201 10.45 5.92 -13.57
CA VAL A 201 11.63 5.18 -14.02
C VAL A 201 11.55 4.98 -15.53
N VAL A 202 12.59 5.40 -16.23
CA VAL A 202 12.76 5.18 -17.66
C VAL A 202 13.63 3.95 -17.85
N GLU A 203 13.03 2.88 -18.37
CA GLU A 203 13.74 1.67 -18.77
C GLU A 203 14.68 1.97 -19.93
N VAL A 204 15.94 1.57 -19.76
CA VAL A 204 16.96 1.64 -20.79
C VAL A 204 17.60 0.27 -20.97
N ASP A 205 17.94 -0.03 -22.21
CA ASP A 205 18.85 -1.12 -22.53
C ASP A 205 20.27 -0.58 -22.39
N GLU A 206 21.05 -1.15 -21.46
CA GLU A 206 22.42 -0.72 -21.18
C GLU A 206 23.40 -1.13 -22.29
N GLU A 207 23.02 -2.10 -23.14
CA GLU A 207 23.87 -2.61 -24.22
C GLU A 207 23.75 -1.78 -25.51
N ALA A 208 22.73 -0.92 -25.61
CA ALA A 208 22.46 -0.12 -26.79
C ALA A 208 23.17 1.26 -26.73
N GLU A 209 24.38 1.32 -27.29
CA GLU A 209 25.21 2.56 -27.31
C GLU A 209 25.08 3.39 -28.59
N ASP A 210 24.26 2.97 -29.57
CA ASP A 210 24.16 3.69 -30.84
C ASP A 210 23.46 5.06 -30.70
N GLU A 211 23.73 5.98 -31.65
CA GLU A 211 23.15 7.33 -31.59
C GLU A 211 21.61 7.30 -31.58
N ALA A 212 21.00 6.29 -32.21
CA ALA A 212 19.56 6.12 -32.24
C ALA A 212 19.01 5.81 -30.83
N ALA A 213 19.63 4.87 -30.11
CA ALA A 213 19.29 4.54 -28.73
C ALA A 213 19.53 5.73 -27.79
N ARG A 214 20.63 6.49 -27.97
CA ARG A 214 20.88 7.69 -27.16
C ARG A 214 19.79 8.74 -27.37
N ARG A 215 19.43 9.04 -28.62
CA ARG A 215 18.33 9.98 -28.94
C ARG A 215 16.99 9.49 -28.40
N GLU A 216 16.72 8.19 -28.47
CA GLU A 216 15.49 7.61 -27.93
C GLU A 216 15.42 7.72 -26.40
N ARG A 217 16.53 7.45 -25.72
CA ARG A 217 16.65 7.65 -24.27
C ARG A 217 16.40 9.10 -23.88
N GLU A 218 17.04 10.06 -24.55
CA GLU A 218 16.82 11.50 -24.33
C GLU A 218 15.34 11.88 -24.53
N ARG A 219 14.69 11.35 -25.57
CA ARG A 219 13.24 11.56 -25.83
C ARG A 219 12.36 11.00 -24.70
N ARG A 220 12.64 9.78 -24.22
CA ARG A 220 11.88 9.16 -23.11
C ARG A 220 12.05 9.92 -21.81
N LEU A 221 13.27 10.38 -21.50
CA LEU A 221 13.55 11.21 -20.33
C LEU A 221 12.81 12.54 -20.39
N ALA A 222 12.89 13.25 -21.52
CA ALA A 222 12.15 14.49 -21.71
C ALA A 222 10.63 14.29 -21.57
N ARG A 223 10.10 13.18 -22.07
CA ARG A 223 8.68 12.82 -21.95
C ARG A 223 8.28 12.55 -20.48
N ALA A 224 9.09 11.79 -19.75
CA ALA A 224 8.85 11.50 -18.33
C ALA A 224 8.88 12.76 -17.47
N ARG A 225 9.86 13.65 -17.68
CA ARG A 225 9.95 14.94 -16.98
C ARG A 225 8.71 15.80 -17.23
N ARG A 226 8.31 15.97 -18.50
CA ARG A 226 7.08 16.72 -18.85
C ARG A 226 5.84 16.12 -18.22
N TYR A 227 5.70 14.80 -18.27
CA TYR A 227 4.56 14.10 -17.68
C TYR A 227 4.45 14.33 -16.17
N LEU A 228 5.55 14.22 -15.42
CA LEU A 228 5.52 14.43 -13.97
C LEU A 228 5.28 15.89 -13.61
N ALA A 229 5.96 16.83 -14.28
CA ALA A 229 5.75 18.26 -14.08
C ALA A 229 4.27 18.65 -14.32
N HIS A 230 3.72 18.22 -15.45
CA HIS A 230 2.31 18.46 -15.77
C HIS A 230 1.38 17.77 -14.77
N THR A 231 1.68 16.54 -14.33
CA THR A 231 0.87 15.85 -13.32
C THR A 231 0.83 16.62 -12.00
N VAL A 232 1.95 17.19 -11.55
CA VAL A 232 1.98 18.04 -10.34
C VAL A 232 1.14 19.30 -10.52
N GLU A 233 1.22 19.98 -11.66
CA GLU A 233 0.39 21.15 -11.96
C GLU A 233 -1.10 20.79 -11.95
N GLN A 234 -1.48 19.67 -12.58
CA GLN A 234 -2.85 19.17 -12.61
C GLN A 234 -3.34 18.79 -11.20
N ILE A 235 -2.47 18.24 -10.33
CA ILE A 235 -2.80 17.99 -8.92
C ILE A 235 -3.06 19.31 -8.19
N ARG A 236 -2.20 20.32 -8.36
CA ARG A 236 -2.37 21.64 -7.72
C ARG A 236 -3.64 22.34 -8.20
N ALA A 237 -3.99 22.18 -9.47
CA ALA A 237 -5.23 22.70 -10.05
C ALA A 237 -6.49 21.90 -9.66
N GLY A 238 -6.33 20.76 -8.96
CA GLY A 238 -7.46 19.89 -8.59
C GLY A 238 -8.05 19.09 -9.77
N LEU A 239 -7.35 19.00 -10.90
CA LEU A 239 -7.78 18.29 -12.10
C LEU A 239 -7.42 16.79 -12.06
N VAL A 240 -6.31 16.45 -11.41
CA VAL A 240 -5.90 15.07 -11.12
C VAL A 240 -5.86 14.88 -9.61
N ALA A 241 -6.43 13.78 -9.12
CA ALA A 241 -6.47 13.49 -7.67
C ALA A 241 -6.98 14.70 -6.86
N PRO A 242 -8.19 15.22 -7.15
CA PRO A 242 -8.70 16.50 -6.63
C PRO A 242 -8.59 16.64 -5.11
N LYS A 243 -8.74 15.54 -4.36
CA LYS A 243 -8.63 15.58 -2.89
C LYS A 243 -7.25 15.99 -2.39
N VAL A 244 -6.20 15.85 -3.21
CA VAL A 244 -4.82 16.22 -2.86
C VAL A 244 -4.64 17.73 -2.82
N SER A 245 -5.31 18.48 -3.71
CA SER A 245 -5.20 19.95 -3.78
C SER A 245 -5.63 20.66 -2.49
N GLY A 246 -6.55 20.05 -1.72
CA GLY A 246 -7.00 20.54 -0.43
C GLY A 246 -6.07 20.19 0.74
N LEU A 247 -5.01 19.41 0.50
CA LEU A 247 -4.05 19.01 1.53
C LEU A 247 -2.82 19.91 1.45
N GLN A 248 -2.33 20.37 2.60
CA GLN A 248 -1.07 21.12 2.70
C GLN A 248 0.12 20.16 2.57
N LEU A 249 0.39 19.72 1.33
CA LEU A 249 1.47 18.80 0.99
C LEU A 249 2.52 19.47 0.10
N GLU A 250 3.78 19.20 0.41
CA GLU A 250 4.88 19.49 -0.51
C GLU A 250 4.83 18.49 -1.67
N LEU A 251 4.65 18.98 -2.90
CA LEU A 251 4.63 18.14 -4.10
C LEU A 251 5.97 18.25 -4.83
N THR A 252 6.67 17.12 -4.94
CA THR A 252 7.96 17.00 -5.63
C THR A 252 7.92 15.85 -6.64
N TRP A 253 8.88 15.82 -7.57
CA TRP A 253 8.99 14.74 -8.55
C TRP A 253 10.44 14.50 -8.99
N SER A 254 10.77 13.28 -9.40
CA SER A 254 12.06 12.92 -9.98
C SER A 254 11.92 11.86 -11.08
N VAL A 255 12.89 11.81 -11.99
CA VAL A 255 12.96 10.82 -13.06
C VAL A 255 14.29 10.10 -12.97
N HIS A 256 14.24 8.77 -12.87
CA HIS A 256 15.44 7.93 -12.79
C HIS A 256 15.52 7.00 -13.99
N VAL A 257 16.73 6.52 -14.26
CA VAL A 257 17.02 5.58 -15.32
C VAL A 257 17.48 4.27 -14.71
N GLY A 258 16.99 3.14 -15.23
CA GLY A 258 17.50 1.84 -14.84
C GLY A 258 17.01 0.72 -15.75
N SER A 259 17.79 -0.33 -15.86
CA SER A 259 17.43 -1.58 -16.56
C SER A 259 16.37 -2.39 -15.81
N ASP A 260 16.17 -2.12 -14.52
CA ASP A 260 15.24 -2.83 -13.65
C ASP A 260 14.39 -1.86 -12.81
N VAL A 261 13.17 -1.57 -13.29
CA VAL A 261 12.26 -0.60 -12.65
C VAL A 261 12.03 -0.87 -11.18
N ALA A 262 11.79 -2.12 -10.80
CA ALA A 262 11.50 -2.46 -9.42
C ALA A 262 12.71 -2.18 -8.52
N GLN A 263 13.92 -2.53 -8.98
CA GLN A 263 15.14 -2.29 -8.23
C GLN A 263 15.44 -0.79 -8.15
N THR A 264 15.32 -0.06 -9.25
CA THR A 264 15.51 1.40 -9.24
C THR A 264 14.54 2.11 -8.30
N ILE A 265 13.26 1.70 -8.25
CA ILE A 265 12.31 2.23 -7.27
C ILE A 265 12.85 1.98 -5.85
N LEU A 266 13.25 0.76 -5.52
CA LEU A 266 13.75 0.41 -4.20
C LEU A 266 14.99 1.21 -3.81
N ASP A 267 15.92 1.39 -4.74
CA ASP A 267 17.18 2.12 -4.50
C ASP A 267 16.91 3.60 -4.19
N VAL A 268 16.01 4.23 -4.97
CA VAL A 268 15.61 5.62 -4.75
C VAL A 268 14.91 5.79 -3.40
N VAL A 269 13.96 4.91 -3.08
CA VAL A 269 13.11 5.09 -1.88
C VAL A 269 13.81 4.72 -0.59
N GLU A 270 14.74 3.76 -0.60
CA GLU A 270 15.45 3.30 0.61
C GLU A 270 16.79 3.99 0.84
N HIS A 271 17.53 4.35 -0.22
CA HIS A 271 18.89 4.87 -0.11
C HIS A 271 19.02 6.35 -0.50
N GLY A 272 17.93 6.96 -1.02
CA GLY A 272 17.96 8.35 -1.48
C GLY A 272 18.99 8.61 -2.58
N GLN A 273 19.33 7.57 -3.37
CA GLN A 273 20.36 7.71 -4.40
C GLN A 273 19.83 8.53 -5.59
N ASP A 274 20.49 9.67 -5.78
CA ASP A 274 20.36 10.55 -6.93
C ASP A 274 20.94 9.90 -8.18
N LEU A 275 20.07 9.67 -9.17
CA LEU A 275 20.49 9.65 -10.56
C LEU A 275 19.60 10.64 -11.31
N VAL A 276 20.12 11.88 -11.35
CA VAL A 276 19.76 12.96 -12.28
C VAL A 276 18.56 13.83 -11.84
N ASP A 277 18.88 15.12 -11.58
CA ASP A 277 18.05 16.34 -11.53
C ASP A 277 17.53 16.90 -10.21
N THR A 278 17.27 16.14 -9.15
CA THR A 278 16.89 16.75 -7.85
C THR A 278 17.20 15.84 -6.68
N PRO A 279 18.07 16.24 -5.73
CA PRO A 279 18.25 15.53 -4.48
C PRO A 279 16.92 15.26 -3.80
N LEU A 280 16.65 14.01 -3.43
CA LEU A 280 15.71 13.69 -2.38
C LEU A 280 16.47 13.70 -1.05
N PRO A 281 16.59 14.85 -0.33
CA PRO A 281 17.21 14.85 0.99
C PRO A 281 16.39 13.96 1.93
N GLY A 282 16.99 12.86 2.37
CA GLY A 282 16.38 11.82 3.18
C GLY A 282 15.37 10.97 2.40
N GLY A 283 15.57 9.64 2.38
CA GLY A 283 14.76 8.64 1.69
C GLY A 283 13.25 8.70 1.99
N CYS A 284 12.45 7.81 1.44
CA CYS A 284 11.00 7.86 1.62
C CYS A 284 10.56 7.08 2.86
N ASP A 285 9.44 7.49 3.46
CA ASP A 285 8.90 6.82 4.66
C ASP A 285 7.78 5.83 4.28
N LEU A 286 7.07 6.10 3.18
CA LEU A 286 5.99 5.26 2.66
C LEU A 286 6.12 5.13 1.15
N LEU A 287 6.02 3.91 0.63
CA LEU A 287 5.83 3.66 -0.80
C LEU A 287 4.35 3.37 -1.08
N ALA A 288 3.79 3.97 -2.12
CA ALA A 288 2.41 3.72 -2.54
C ALA A 288 2.36 3.38 -4.03
N MET A 289 1.71 2.27 -4.39
CA MET A 289 1.69 1.76 -5.75
C MET A 289 0.31 1.20 -6.10
N SER A 290 -0.04 1.26 -7.39
CA SER A 290 -1.21 0.56 -7.90
C SER A 290 -0.92 -0.90 -8.23
N THR A 291 -1.93 -1.78 -8.16
CA THR A 291 -1.87 -3.15 -8.68
C THR A 291 -2.43 -3.23 -10.10
N HIS A 292 -1.52 -3.24 -11.08
CA HIS A 292 -1.71 -3.36 -12.54
C HIS A 292 -2.56 -2.30 -13.28
N GLY A 293 -2.09 -2.05 -14.50
CA GLY A 293 -2.77 -1.38 -15.61
C GLY A 293 -2.25 -1.80 -17.00
N ARG A 294 -1.53 -2.94 -17.13
CA ARG A 294 -1.14 -3.48 -18.44
C ARG A 294 -2.06 -4.65 -18.81
N GLU A 295 -2.72 -4.48 -19.95
CA GLU A 295 -3.43 -5.48 -20.75
C GLU A 295 -4.70 -6.08 -20.12
N GLY A 296 -5.84 -5.57 -20.59
CA GLY A 296 -7.13 -6.23 -20.49
C GLY A 296 -7.02 -7.67 -20.99
N LEU A 297 -7.01 -8.61 -20.04
CA LEU A 297 -7.51 -9.99 -20.10
C LEU A 297 -7.17 -10.79 -18.83
N ASN A 298 -6.29 -10.30 -17.94
CA ASN A 298 -5.98 -10.97 -16.67
C ASN A 298 -6.23 -10.10 -15.43
N ARG A 299 -7.49 -9.97 -15.01
CA ARG A 299 -7.96 -9.28 -13.77
C ARG A 299 -7.43 -9.86 -12.43
N TRP A 300 -6.41 -10.74 -12.46
CA TRP A 300 -6.03 -11.65 -11.38
C TRP A 300 -4.55 -11.62 -10.96
N LEU A 301 -3.67 -10.96 -11.71
CA LEU A 301 -2.24 -10.93 -11.42
C LEU A 301 -1.81 -9.58 -10.85
N LEU A 302 -0.77 -9.58 -10.03
CA LEU A 302 -0.18 -8.40 -9.42
C LEU A 302 0.97 -7.88 -10.31
N GLY A 303 1.15 -6.55 -10.41
CA GLY A 303 2.15 -5.93 -11.30
C GLY A 303 3.50 -6.62 -11.16
N SER A 304 4.19 -6.98 -12.25
CA SER A 304 5.53 -7.59 -12.12
C SER A 304 6.48 -6.70 -11.30
N VAL A 305 6.38 -5.37 -11.48
CA VAL A 305 7.07 -4.38 -10.66
C VAL A 305 6.53 -4.38 -9.22
N THR A 306 5.20 -4.28 -9.04
CA THR A 306 4.56 -4.26 -7.71
C THR A 306 4.88 -5.51 -6.90
N GLU A 307 4.97 -6.70 -7.52
CA GLU A 307 5.26 -7.98 -6.87
C GLU A 307 6.70 -7.99 -6.37
N ARG A 308 7.62 -7.57 -7.23
CA ARG A 308 9.04 -7.48 -6.88
C ARG A 308 9.33 -6.43 -5.82
N VAL A 309 8.61 -5.30 -5.84
CA VAL A 309 8.65 -4.29 -4.78
C VAL A 309 8.06 -4.85 -3.48
N LEU A 310 6.88 -5.47 -3.54
CA LEU A 310 6.25 -6.18 -2.42
C LEU A 310 7.12 -7.30 -1.88
N GLU A 311 8.09 -7.80 -2.62
CA GLU A 311 8.98 -8.87 -2.15
C GLU A 311 10.31 -8.37 -1.58
N ARG A 312 10.60 -7.06 -1.68
CA ARG A 312 11.93 -6.52 -1.37
C ARG A 312 11.92 -5.29 -0.49
N THR A 313 10.91 -4.42 -0.56
CA THR A 313 10.92 -3.16 0.20
C THR A 313 11.06 -3.32 1.73
N ARG A 314 11.58 -2.31 2.39
CA ARG A 314 11.62 -2.20 3.85
C ARG A 314 10.59 -1.21 4.38
N LEU A 315 10.01 -0.43 3.47
CA LEU A 315 9.03 0.61 3.79
C LEU A 315 7.63 0.01 3.97
N PRO A 316 6.80 0.64 4.81
CA PRO A 316 5.35 0.53 4.70
C PRO A 316 4.89 0.73 3.26
N LEU A 317 4.08 -0.20 2.75
CA LEU A 317 3.63 -0.22 1.37
C LEU A 317 2.11 -0.12 1.29
N LEU A 318 1.63 0.98 0.71
CA LEU A 318 0.22 1.15 0.37
C LEU A 318 -0.03 0.62 -1.04
N VAL A 319 -0.89 -0.38 -1.14
CA VAL A 319 -1.26 -0.96 -2.43
C VAL A 319 -2.69 -0.57 -2.78
N VAL A 320 -2.89 0.02 -3.96
CA VAL A 320 -4.17 0.54 -4.40
C VAL A 320 -4.65 -0.19 -5.65
N ARG A 321 -5.88 -0.71 -5.61
CA ARG A 321 -6.52 -1.23 -6.81
C ARG A 321 -7.32 -0.11 -7.50
N PRO A 322 -7.06 0.20 -8.78
CA PRO A 322 -7.90 1.14 -9.53
C PRO A 322 -9.32 0.56 -9.69
N GLN A 323 -10.34 1.39 -9.47
CA GLN A 323 -11.75 1.03 -9.61
C GLN A 323 -12.35 1.76 -10.82
N GLY A 324 -13.05 1.04 -11.70
CA GLY A 324 -13.93 1.65 -12.72
C GLY A 324 -13.24 2.50 -13.80
N ILE A 325 -11.98 2.22 -14.15
CA ILE A 325 -11.29 2.91 -15.25
C ILE A 325 -11.48 2.08 -16.54
N GLU A 326 -12.24 2.59 -17.50
CA GLU A 326 -12.36 2.00 -18.85
C GLU A 326 -11.07 2.21 -19.67
N GLU A 327 -10.72 1.21 -20.48
CA GLU A 327 -9.42 1.10 -21.14
C GLU A 327 -9.30 1.91 -22.44
N THR A 328 -8.10 2.44 -22.69
CA THR A 328 -7.54 2.57 -24.04
C THR A 328 -6.09 2.07 -23.99
N PRO A 329 -5.68 1.09 -24.80
CA PRO A 329 -4.32 0.54 -24.74
C PRO A 329 -3.28 1.59 -25.15
N ARG A 330 -2.32 1.89 -24.27
CA ARG A 330 -1.14 2.73 -24.56
C ARG A 330 0.12 2.06 -24.02
N THR A 331 1.19 2.05 -24.82
CA THR A 331 2.53 1.64 -24.38
C THR A 331 3.12 2.69 -23.43
N PRO A 332 3.75 2.31 -22.30
CA PRO A 332 4.40 3.26 -21.41
C PRO A 332 5.42 4.08 -22.17
N TRP A 333 5.23 5.39 -22.18
CA TRP A 333 6.01 6.34 -22.95
C TRP A 333 5.99 6.14 -24.48
N GLY A 334 5.22 5.20 -25.04
CA GLY A 334 5.25 4.88 -26.46
C GLY A 334 4.23 5.65 -27.32
N THR A 335 3.07 6.01 -26.75
CA THR A 335 1.96 6.60 -27.53
C THR A 335 1.09 7.56 -26.67
N LEU A 336 1.70 8.58 -26.06
CA LEU A 336 0.97 9.79 -25.69
C LEU A 336 0.93 10.67 -26.95
N GLN A 337 -0.03 10.39 -27.82
CA GLN A 337 -0.34 11.25 -28.96
C GLN A 337 -1.12 12.45 -28.42
N ASP A 338 -0.47 13.61 -28.42
CA ASP A 338 -1.03 14.97 -28.50
C ASP A 338 -2.42 15.22 -27.86
N ASP A 339 -2.59 14.86 -26.59
CA ASP A 339 -3.65 15.45 -25.73
C ASP A 339 -3.11 16.68 -24.96
N LEU A 340 -2.06 17.34 -25.50
CA LEU A 340 -1.38 18.49 -24.90
C LEU A 340 -1.76 19.83 -25.55
N ASP A 341 -2.85 19.87 -26.33
CA ASP A 341 -3.46 21.10 -26.83
C ASP A 341 -4.60 21.60 -25.93
#